data_AF-A0A538G3L2-F1
#
_entry.id   AF-A0A538G3L2-F1
#
_cell.length_a   1.000
_cell.length_b   1.000
_cell.length_c   1.000
_cell.angle_alpha   90.00
_cell.angle_beta   90.00
_cell.angle_gamma   90.00
#
_symmetry.space_group_name_H-M   'P 1'
#
loop_
_entity.id
_entity.type
_entity.pdbx_description
1 polymer ?
#
loop_
_entity_poly.entity_id
_entity_poly.type
_entity_poly.pdbx_seq_one_letter_code
_entity_poly.pdbx_strand_id
1 'polypeptide(L)'
;MAELDGVWDVKRTGGALPPMLGVRKQISGASGETKLGPLPGASFDVVGLSLRYRAPFAGFVDVLERDEEGYRGRATFCGREFGDFELERIKTGGEMASEQLKEQLVKHIDEAYAMEQNVLRMLDGMIGTTEDSEIKNELREHKLETERHAERMQQRLEAHSATPSMVREAGGIAGALLKSVLDLTRGEKAGRNARDGYATEHLEIASYQLLERIAQRAGDEETAEAARENRRDEEAMAK
;
A
#
# COMPACT_ATOMS: atom_id res chain seq x y z
N MET A 1 15.61 -8.21 -15.93
CA MET A 1 15.56 -9.50 -15.20
C MET A 1 15.02 -10.53 -16.16
N ALA A 2 15.60 -11.73 -16.18
CA ALA A 2 15.04 -12.81 -16.97
C ALA A 2 13.66 -13.16 -16.39
N GLU A 3 12.73 -13.54 -17.25
CA GLU A 3 11.32 -13.78 -16.92
C GLU A 3 11.10 -14.76 -15.75
N LEU A 4 12.01 -15.71 -15.56
CA LEU A 4 11.95 -16.73 -14.50
C LEU A 4 12.73 -16.34 -13.23
N ASP A 5 13.44 -15.21 -13.20
CA ASP A 5 14.29 -14.81 -12.07
C ASP A 5 13.46 -14.65 -10.78
N GLY A 6 13.81 -15.39 -9.72
CA GLY A 6 13.10 -15.31 -8.46
C GLY A 6 13.13 -16.61 -7.66
N VAL A 7 12.36 -16.60 -6.57
CA VAL A 7 12.12 -17.80 -5.75
C VAL A 7 10.68 -18.26 -6.00
N TRP A 8 10.51 -19.53 -6.28
CA TRP A 8 9.24 -20.15 -6.63
C TRP A 8 8.96 -21.31 -5.68
N ASP A 9 7.76 -21.37 -5.12
CA ASP A 9 7.25 -22.57 -4.46
C ASP A 9 6.76 -23.54 -5.53
N VAL A 10 7.05 -24.83 -5.35
CA VAL A 10 6.67 -25.87 -6.31
C VAL A 10 5.52 -26.68 -5.73
N LYS A 11 4.33 -26.49 -6.29
CA LYS A 11 3.13 -27.21 -5.89
C LYS A 11 2.83 -28.31 -6.87
N ARG A 12 2.87 -29.56 -6.43
CA ARG A 12 2.54 -30.71 -7.29
C ARG A 12 1.04 -30.77 -7.55
N THR A 13 0.66 -30.91 -8.82
CA THR A 13 -0.75 -30.95 -9.25
C THR A 13 -1.15 -32.31 -9.84
N GLY A 14 -0.18 -33.17 -10.17
CA GLY A 14 -0.44 -34.52 -10.68
C GLY A 14 0.83 -35.36 -10.85
N GLY A 15 0.65 -36.64 -11.16
CA GLY A 15 1.74 -37.58 -11.48
C GLY A 15 2.01 -38.67 -10.45
N ALA A 16 3.10 -39.41 -10.65
CA ALA A 16 3.44 -40.62 -9.90
C ALA A 16 4.30 -40.38 -8.65
N LEU A 17 4.66 -39.12 -8.36
CA LEU A 17 5.48 -38.75 -7.20
C LEU A 17 4.61 -38.29 -6.03
N PRO A 18 5.00 -38.62 -4.77
CA PRO A 18 4.30 -38.14 -3.59
C PRO A 18 4.35 -36.61 -3.49
N PRO A 19 3.34 -35.97 -2.84
CA PRO A 19 3.35 -34.53 -2.62
C PRO A 19 4.57 -34.15 -1.78
N MET A 20 5.46 -33.34 -2.36
CA MET A 20 6.67 -32.87 -1.70
C MET A 20 6.45 -31.44 -1.21
N LEU A 21 6.07 -31.29 0.06
CA LEU A 21 5.92 -29.99 0.71
C LEU A 21 7.30 -29.33 0.89
N GLY A 22 7.39 -28.03 0.56
CA GLY A 22 8.61 -27.24 0.79
C GLY A 22 9.69 -27.35 -0.29
N VAL A 23 9.33 -27.81 -1.49
CA VAL A 23 10.22 -27.74 -2.66
C VAL A 23 10.18 -26.32 -3.23
N ARG A 24 11.35 -25.71 -3.38
CA ARG A 24 11.49 -24.36 -3.95
C ARG A 24 12.47 -24.35 -5.10
N LYS A 25 12.22 -23.52 -6.11
CA LYS A 25 13.18 -23.22 -7.18
C LYS A 25 13.70 -21.81 -7.00
N GLN A 26 15.00 -21.65 -6.97
CA GLN A 26 15.66 -20.35 -6.99
C GLN A 26 16.34 -20.19 -8.36
N ILE A 27 15.97 -19.16 -9.11
CA ILE A 27 16.43 -18.94 -10.49
C ILE A 27 17.10 -17.57 -10.58
N SER A 28 18.27 -17.54 -11.23
CA SER A 28 19.01 -16.32 -11.53
C SER A 28 19.70 -16.42 -12.89
N GLY A 29 19.22 -15.64 -13.85
CA GLY A 29 19.70 -15.60 -15.22
C GLY A 29 19.55 -16.96 -15.90
N ALA A 30 20.68 -17.52 -16.35
CA ALA A 30 20.72 -18.76 -17.10
C ALA A 30 20.80 -20.04 -16.23
N SER A 31 20.67 -19.93 -14.90
CA SER A 31 20.82 -21.06 -13.99
C SER A 31 19.92 -20.97 -12.77
N GLY A 32 19.73 -22.10 -12.10
CA GLY A 32 18.99 -22.15 -10.85
C GLY A 32 19.21 -23.42 -10.06
N GLU A 33 18.54 -23.51 -8.92
CA GLU A 33 18.63 -24.63 -8.00
C GLU A 33 17.25 -24.98 -7.43
N THR A 34 16.93 -26.26 -7.37
CA THR A 34 15.75 -26.78 -6.65
C THR A 34 16.17 -27.18 -5.24
N LYS A 35 15.66 -26.49 -4.22
CA LYS A 35 15.91 -26.76 -2.80
C LYS A 35 14.77 -27.57 -2.21
N LEU A 36 15.12 -28.61 -1.46
CA LEU A 36 14.18 -29.45 -0.70
C LEU A 36 14.69 -29.57 0.74
N GLY A 37 14.15 -28.75 1.64
CA GLY A 37 14.54 -28.74 3.05
C GLY A 37 16.07 -28.59 3.23
N PRO A 38 16.71 -29.39 4.12
CA PRO A 38 18.15 -29.30 4.39
C PRO A 38 19.03 -30.05 3.37
N LEU A 39 18.45 -30.67 2.33
CA LEU A 39 19.22 -31.44 1.35
C LEU A 39 19.98 -30.51 0.40
N PRO A 40 21.15 -30.95 -0.13
CA PRO A 40 21.83 -30.25 -1.21
C PRO A 40 20.87 -30.05 -2.38
N GLY A 41 20.76 -28.83 -2.90
CA GLY A 41 19.81 -28.53 -3.95
C GLY A 41 20.23 -29.11 -5.30
N ALA A 42 19.23 -29.41 -6.13
CA ALA A 42 19.44 -29.92 -7.48
C ALA A 42 19.60 -28.75 -8.45
N SER A 43 20.83 -28.53 -8.92
CA SER A 43 21.17 -27.46 -9.86
C SER A 43 20.63 -27.74 -11.27
N PHE A 44 20.23 -26.70 -11.98
CA PHE A 44 19.76 -26.78 -13.37
C PHE A 44 20.17 -25.55 -14.19
N ASP A 45 20.21 -25.73 -15.50
CA ASP A 45 20.36 -24.67 -16.51
C ASP A 45 18.97 -24.22 -17.00
N VAL A 46 18.82 -22.92 -17.22
CA VAL A 46 17.60 -22.32 -17.77
C VAL A 46 17.78 -22.11 -19.27
N VAL A 47 16.97 -22.80 -20.06
CA VAL A 47 16.98 -22.71 -21.52
C VAL A 47 15.57 -22.36 -21.99
N GLY A 48 15.30 -21.07 -22.19
CA GLY A 48 13.94 -20.57 -22.41
C GLY A 48 13.05 -20.89 -21.21
N LEU A 49 11.96 -21.62 -21.43
CA LEU A 49 11.07 -22.11 -20.39
C LEU A 49 11.38 -23.55 -19.95
N SER A 50 12.57 -24.08 -20.26
CA SER A 50 13.01 -25.40 -19.82
C SER A 50 14.09 -25.33 -18.76
N LEU A 51 13.92 -26.07 -17.66
CA LEU A 51 14.90 -26.23 -16.59
C LEU A 51 15.57 -27.60 -16.74
N ARG A 52 16.85 -27.61 -17.14
CA ARG A 52 17.60 -28.84 -17.42
C ARG A 52 18.54 -29.15 -16.26
N TYR A 53 18.26 -30.23 -15.53
CA TYR A 53 19.03 -30.56 -14.33
C TYR A 53 20.42 -31.07 -14.67
N ARG A 54 21.39 -30.65 -13.86
CA ARG A 54 22.79 -31.08 -13.93
C ARG A 54 22.99 -32.36 -13.12
N ALA A 55 24.14 -33.00 -13.29
CA ALA A 55 24.51 -34.19 -12.52
C ALA A 55 24.42 -33.93 -11.00
N PRO A 56 23.95 -34.91 -10.19
CA PRO A 56 23.62 -36.30 -10.55
C PRO A 56 22.22 -36.49 -11.15
N PHE A 57 21.40 -35.43 -11.24
CA PHE A 57 20.03 -35.47 -11.76
C PHE A 57 19.96 -35.21 -13.27
N ALA A 58 21.03 -35.54 -14.00
CA ALA A 58 21.04 -35.42 -15.44
C ALA A 58 19.94 -36.31 -16.05
N GLY A 59 19.21 -35.79 -17.02
CA GLY A 59 18.06 -36.46 -17.65
C GLY A 59 16.70 -35.97 -17.14
N PHE A 60 16.64 -35.29 -15.99
CA PHE A 60 15.46 -34.56 -15.57
C PHE A 60 15.36 -33.23 -16.32
N VAL A 61 14.17 -32.93 -16.85
CA VAL A 61 13.84 -31.66 -17.49
C VAL A 61 12.44 -31.24 -17.06
N ASP A 62 12.33 -30.03 -16.52
CA ASP A 62 11.04 -29.41 -16.26
C ASP A 62 10.74 -28.42 -17.40
N VAL A 63 9.58 -28.56 -18.04
CA VAL A 63 9.11 -27.64 -19.10
C VAL A 63 7.99 -26.78 -18.54
N LEU A 64 8.16 -25.46 -18.63
CA LEU A 64 7.23 -24.47 -18.11
C LEU A 64 6.36 -23.89 -19.23
N GLU A 65 5.12 -23.62 -18.89
CA GLU A 65 4.14 -22.88 -19.69
C GLU A 65 3.59 -21.75 -18.82
N ARG A 66 3.41 -20.57 -19.41
CA ARG A 66 2.88 -19.41 -18.69
C ARG A 66 1.42 -19.67 -18.28
N ASP A 67 1.10 -19.32 -17.04
CA ASP A 67 -0.26 -19.26 -16.51
C ASP A 67 -0.50 -17.85 -15.93
N GLU A 68 -1.74 -17.50 -15.55
CA GLU A 68 -2.17 -16.12 -15.23
C GLU A 68 -1.25 -15.35 -14.25
N GLU A 69 -0.73 -16.00 -13.20
CA GLU A 69 0.13 -15.37 -12.20
C GLU A 69 1.46 -16.13 -11.96
N GLY A 70 1.78 -17.12 -12.80
CA GLY A 70 2.92 -18.01 -12.57
C GLY A 70 3.24 -18.93 -13.74
N TYR A 71 3.64 -20.17 -13.44
CA TYR A 71 3.92 -21.17 -14.48
C TYR A 71 3.34 -22.52 -14.12
N ARG A 72 2.75 -23.18 -15.11
CA ARG A 72 2.50 -24.61 -15.05
C ARG A 72 3.71 -25.35 -15.58
N GLY A 73 4.11 -26.40 -14.91
CA GLY A 73 5.29 -27.17 -15.22
C GLY A 73 5.00 -28.65 -15.43
N ARG A 74 5.63 -29.22 -16.46
CA ARG A 74 5.65 -30.66 -16.73
C ARG A 74 7.04 -31.21 -16.47
N ALA A 75 7.15 -32.17 -15.56
CA ALA A 75 8.39 -32.81 -15.19
C ALA A 75 8.62 -34.08 -16.02
N THR A 76 9.77 -34.15 -16.69
CA THR A 76 10.13 -35.26 -17.58
C THR A 76 11.48 -35.86 -17.17
N PHE A 77 11.62 -37.17 -17.33
CA PHE A 77 12.87 -37.89 -17.14
C PHE A 77 13.17 -38.69 -18.40
N CYS A 78 14.31 -38.43 -19.04
CA CYS A 78 14.69 -39.02 -20.32
C CYS A 78 13.57 -38.92 -21.39
N GLY A 79 12.86 -37.78 -21.39
CA GLY A 79 11.76 -37.51 -22.34
C GLY A 79 10.40 -38.11 -21.97
N ARG A 80 10.29 -38.87 -20.88
CA ARG A 80 9.02 -39.39 -20.39
C ARG A 80 8.48 -38.52 -19.25
N GLU A 81 7.26 -38.02 -19.41
CA GLU A 81 6.56 -37.26 -18.38
C GLU A 81 6.25 -38.13 -17.16
N PHE A 82 6.47 -37.59 -15.97
CA PHE A 82 6.21 -38.28 -14.71
C PHE A 82 5.43 -37.45 -13.68
N GLY A 83 5.17 -36.17 -13.96
CA GLY A 83 4.22 -35.39 -13.17
C GLY A 83 4.14 -33.92 -13.52
N ASP A 84 3.13 -33.29 -12.94
CA ASP A 84 2.76 -31.90 -13.16
C ASP A 84 2.98 -31.09 -11.89
N PHE A 85 3.25 -29.80 -12.06
CA PHE A 85 3.38 -28.86 -10.96
C PHE A 85 3.00 -27.44 -11.37
N GLU A 86 2.82 -26.60 -10.39
CA GLU A 86 2.66 -25.15 -10.51
C GLU A 86 3.83 -24.47 -9.79
N LEU A 87 4.28 -23.35 -10.36
CA LEU A 87 5.22 -22.43 -9.73
C LEU A 87 4.47 -21.21 -9.24
N GLU A 88 4.41 -21.06 -7.92
CA GLU A 88 3.88 -19.88 -7.25
C GLU A 88 5.06 -19.00 -6.81
N ARG A 89 5.08 -17.72 -7.20
CA ARG A 89 6.18 -16.82 -6.84
C ARG A 89 6.18 -16.57 -5.33
N ILE A 90 7.31 -16.86 -4.67
CA ILE A 90 7.55 -16.44 -3.29
C ILE A 90 8.13 -15.03 -3.32
N LYS A 91 7.33 -14.06 -2.89
CA LYS A 91 7.82 -12.70 -2.63
C LYS A 91 8.90 -12.75 -1.55
N THR A 92 10.03 -12.12 -1.80
CA THR A 92 11.09 -11.99 -0.79
C THR A 92 10.64 -11.11 0.37
N GLY A 93 11.27 -11.22 1.53
CA GLY A 93 10.92 -10.39 2.70
C GLY A 93 10.99 -8.88 2.43
N GLY A 94 11.88 -8.44 1.55
CA GLY A 94 11.97 -7.04 1.11
C GLY A 94 10.80 -6.62 0.20
N GLU A 95 10.40 -7.48 -0.74
CA GLU A 95 9.23 -7.22 -1.60
C GLU A 95 7.94 -7.16 -0.76
N MET A 96 7.76 -8.08 0.18
CA MET A 96 6.61 -8.07 1.10
C MET A 96 6.56 -6.79 1.95
N ALA A 97 7.71 -6.36 2.49
CA ALA A 97 7.78 -5.12 3.27
C ALA A 97 7.50 -3.88 2.41
N SER A 98 7.94 -3.86 1.15
CA SER A 98 7.65 -2.77 0.22
C SER A 98 6.16 -2.68 -0.13
N GLU A 99 5.50 -3.81 -0.37
CA GLU A 99 4.06 -3.83 -0.64
C GLU A 99 3.25 -3.39 0.58
N GLN A 100 3.58 -3.89 1.77
CA GLN A 100 2.96 -3.43 3.02
C GLN A 100 3.14 -1.93 3.24
N LEU A 101 4.28 -1.38 2.84
CA LEU A 101 4.54 0.06 2.96
C LEU A 101 3.71 0.87 1.96
N LYS A 102 3.50 0.37 0.74
CA LYS A 102 2.58 0.99 -0.23
C LYS A 102 1.13 0.94 0.24
N GLU A 103 0.69 -0.19 0.79
CA GLU A 103 -0.66 -0.33 1.37
C GLU A 103 -0.85 0.66 2.52
N GLN A 104 0.15 0.80 3.40
CA GLN A 104 0.13 1.81 4.47
C GLN A 104 0.09 3.23 3.92
N LEU A 105 0.86 3.53 2.87
CA LEU A 105 0.82 4.84 2.21
C LEU A 105 -0.58 5.17 1.71
N VAL A 106 -1.19 4.29 0.91
CA VAL A 106 -2.55 4.50 0.37
C VAL A 106 -3.56 4.72 1.50
N LYS A 107 -3.46 3.91 2.57
CA LYS A 107 -4.31 4.07 3.75
C LYS A 107 -4.18 5.46 4.38
N HIS A 108 -2.96 5.96 4.55
CA HIS A 108 -2.74 7.28 5.17
C HIS A 108 -3.13 8.45 4.26
N ILE A 109 -3.04 8.31 2.94
CA ILE A 109 -3.60 9.29 2.00
C ILE A 109 -5.12 9.35 2.16
N ASP A 110 -5.78 8.19 2.25
CA ASP A 110 -7.23 8.10 2.42
C ASP A 110 -7.69 8.65 3.78
N GLU A 111 -6.95 8.36 4.86
CA GLU A 111 -7.19 8.95 6.19
C GLU A 111 -7.05 10.49 6.16
N ALA A 112 -6.05 11.02 5.46
CA ALA A 112 -5.88 12.47 5.27
C ALA A 112 -7.06 13.06 4.48
N TYR A 113 -7.45 12.45 3.36
CA TYR A 113 -8.63 12.89 2.60
C TYR A 113 -9.90 12.89 3.46
N ALA A 114 -10.13 11.85 4.25
CA ALA A 114 -11.28 11.77 5.14
C ALA A 114 -11.25 12.83 6.25
N MET A 115 -10.06 13.17 6.76
CA MET A 115 -9.84 14.25 7.72
C MET A 115 -10.26 15.60 7.12
N GLU A 116 -9.78 15.93 5.92
CA GLU A 116 -10.16 17.16 5.20
C GLU A 116 -11.69 17.27 5.03
N GLN A 117 -12.36 16.18 4.63
CA GLN A 117 -13.82 16.16 4.51
C GLN A 117 -14.57 16.38 5.84
N ASN A 118 -13.95 16.04 6.98
CA ASN A 118 -14.50 16.35 8.29
C ASN A 118 -14.30 17.83 8.62
N VAL A 119 -13.11 18.37 8.34
CA VAL A 119 -12.77 19.77 8.59
C VAL A 119 -13.63 20.71 7.74
N LEU A 120 -13.85 20.41 6.46
CA LEU A 120 -14.79 21.17 5.61
C LEU A 120 -16.19 21.29 6.24
N ARG A 121 -16.71 20.20 6.81
CA ARG A 121 -18.01 20.21 7.49
C ARG A 121 -17.99 21.01 8.79
N MET A 122 -16.88 20.96 9.52
CA MET A 122 -16.68 21.77 10.72
C MET A 122 -16.65 23.26 10.36
N LEU A 123 -15.90 23.64 9.32
CA LEU A 123 -15.79 25.01 8.83
C LEU A 123 -17.14 25.55 8.37
N ASP A 124 -17.93 24.77 7.63
CA ASP A 124 -19.30 25.16 7.28
C ASP A 124 -20.16 25.48 8.52
N GLY A 125 -20.05 24.65 9.56
CA GLY A 125 -20.74 24.89 10.84
C GLY A 125 -20.26 26.16 11.54
N MET A 126 -18.95 26.41 11.57
CA MET A 126 -18.37 27.60 12.19
C MET A 126 -18.75 28.87 11.41
N ILE A 127 -18.63 28.87 10.08
CA ILE A 127 -19.02 29.99 9.19
C ILE A 127 -20.50 30.33 9.38
N GLY A 128 -21.37 29.32 9.49
CA GLY A 128 -22.81 29.50 9.66
C GLY A 128 -23.24 30.01 11.04
N THR A 129 -22.37 29.91 12.06
CA THR A 129 -22.72 30.23 13.45
C THR A 129 -21.93 31.41 14.05
N THR A 130 -20.83 31.80 13.42
CA THR A 130 -20.02 32.97 13.79
C THR A 130 -20.70 34.26 13.32
N GLU A 131 -20.80 35.25 14.23
CA GLU A 131 -21.33 36.58 13.92
C GLU A 131 -20.23 37.60 13.57
N ASP A 132 -18.99 37.32 13.97
CA ASP A 132 -17.82 38.16 13.68
C ASP A 132 -17.43 38.07 12.19
N SER A 133 -17.39 39.22 11.51
CA SER A 133 -17.09 39.27 10.08
C SER A 133 -15.64 38.97 9.73
N GLU A 134 -14.70 39.29 10.62
CA GLU A 134 -13.26 39.06 10.41
C GLU A 134 -12.98 37.56 10.51
N ILE A 135 -13.39 36.93 11.61
CA ILE A 135 -13.26 35.47 11.81
C ILE A 135 -14.00 34.70 10.69
N LYS A 136 -15.16 35.19 10.26
CA LYS A 136 -15.91 34.54 9.16
C LYS A 136 -15.17 34.59 7.83
N ASN A 137 -14.37 35.62 7.58
CA ASN A 137 -13.56 35.70 6.36
C ASN A 137 -12.35 34.76 6.45
N GLU A 138 -11.66 34.71 7.59
CA GLU A 138 -10.57 33.76 7.84
C GLU A 138 -11.04 32.30 7.65
N LEU A 139 -12.17 31.93 8.26
CA LEU A 139 -12.73 30.58 8.13
C LEU A 139 -13.10 30.23 6.67
N ARG A 140 -13.50 31.21 5.86
CA ARG A 140 -13.80 30.98 4.42
C ARG A 140 -12.53 30.81 3.61
N GLU A 141 -11.49 31.58 3.92
CA GLU A 141 -10.18 31.43 3.28
C GLU A 141 -9.60 30.05 3.58
N HIS A 142 -9.61 29.67 4.86
CA HIS A 142 -9.17 28.35 5.28
C HIS A 142 -10.02 27.22 4.67
N LYS A 143 -11.35 27.38 4.55
CA LYS A 143 -12.18 26.41 3.82
C LYS A 143 -11.70 26.19 2.37
N LEU A 144 -11.32 27.26 1.66
CA LEU A 144 -10.78 27.13 0.30
C LEU A 144 -9.41 26.43 0.28
N GLU A 145 -8.60 26.58 1.33
CA GLU A 145 -7.34 25.84 1.52
C GLU A 145 -7.62 24.35 1.72
N THR A 146 -8.47 23.99 2.68
CA THR A 146 -8.92 22.63 2.98
C THR A 146 -9.54 21.94 1.74
N GLU A 147 -10.28 22.68 0.89
CA GLU A 147 -10.79 22.14 -0.38
C GLU A 147 -9.64 21.73 -1.32
N ARG A 148 -8.61 22.56 -1.45
CA ARG A 148 -7.40 22.23 -2.25
C ARG A 148 -6.63 21.07 -1.64
N HIS A 149 -6.57 20.99 -0.31
CA HIS A 149 -5.92 19.88 0.40
C HIS A 149 -6.59 18.55 0.08
N ALA A 150 -7.93 18.50 0.16
CA ALA A 150 -8.73 17.35 -0.21
C ALA A 150 -8.52 16.96 -1.68
N GLU A 151 -8.52 17.92 -2.61
CA GLU A 151 -8.25 17.66 -4.03
C GLU A 151 -6.87 17.05 -4.27
N ARG A 152 -5.82 17.57 -3.60
CA ARG A 152 -4.47 16.97 -3.67
C ARG A 152 -4.47 15.53 -3.17
N MET A 153 -5.10 15.24 -2.04
CA MET A 153 -5.14 13.87 -1.49
C MET A 153 -5.94 12.93 -2.40
N GLN A 154 -7.04 13.40 -3.00
CA GLN A 154 -7.78 12.64 -4.01
C GLN A 154 -6.90 12.31 -5.22
N GLN A 155 -6.17 13.29 -5.76
CA GLN A 155 -5.25 13.06 -6.88
C GLN A 155 -4.15 12.04 -6.52
N ARG A 156 -3.67 12.06 -5.27
CA ARG A 156 -2.71 11.06 -4.78
C ARG A 156 -3.32 9.66 -4.71
N LEU A 157 -4.58 9.51 -4.26
CA LEU A 157 -5.28 8.21 -4.28
C LEU A 157 -5.41 7.68 -5.71
N GLU A 158 -5.84 8.53 -6.64
CA GLU A 158 -5.98 8.17 -8.05
C GLU A 158 -4.66 7.71 -8.67
N ALA A 159 -3.54 8.36 -8.31
CA ALA A 159 -2.19 7.94 -8.74
C ALA A 159 -1.81 6.53 -8.26
N HIS A 160 -2.39 6.06 -7.14
CA HIS A 160 -2.23 4.70 -6.62
C HIS A 160 -3.34 3.74 -7.09
N SER A 161 -4.15 4.13 -8.08
CA SER A 161 -5.33 3.37 -8.54
C SER A 161 -6.32 3.05 -7.41
N ALA A 162 -6.32 3.87 -6.36
CA ALA A 162 -7.25 3.80 -5.25
C ALA A 162 -8.34 4.86 -5.40
N THR A 163 -9.50 4.60 -4.83
CA THR A 163 -10.57 5.61 -4.69
C THR A 163 -10.77 5.90 -3.21
N PRO A 164 -11.17 7.13 -2.84
CA PRO A 164 -11.54 7.44 -1.46
C PRO A 164 -12.46 6.37 -0.90
N SER A 165 -12.10 5.79 0.23
CA SER A 165 -12.91 4.71 0.77
C SER A 165 -14.25 5.29 1.26
N MET A 166 -15.35 4.78 0.69
CA MET A 166 -16.70 5.11 1.17
C MET A 166 -16.96 4.55 2.58
N VAL A 167 -16.07 3.69 3.08
CA VAL A 167 -16.17 3.05 4.38
C VAL A 167 -15.67 4.01 5.43
N ARG A 168 -16.59 4.52 6.25
CA ARG A 168 -16.29 5.19 7.52
C ARG A 168 -15.59 4.20 8.46
N GLU A 169 -14.31 3.94 8.28
CA GLU A 169 -13.54 3.28 9.32
C GLU A 169 -13.20 4.32 10.39
N ALA A 170 -14.16 4.48 11.30
CA ALA A 170 -14.04 5.24 12.52
C ALA A 170 -13.01 4.56 13.46
N GLY A 171 -11.73 4.73 13.17
CA GLY A 171 -10.61 4.38 14.04
C GLY A 171 -10.16 5.59 14.85
N GLY A 172 -10.70 5.78 16.06
CA GLY A 172 -10.16 6.67 17.11
C GLY A 172 -10.22 8.18 16.83
N ILE A 173 -9.35 8.68 15.95
CA ILE A 173 -9.12 10.11 15.69
C ILE A 173 -10.32 10.75 14.98
N ALA A 174 -10.85 10.10 13.95
CA ALA A 174 -12.07 10.56 13.27
C ALA A 174 -13.29 10.59 14.21
N GLY A 175 -13.34 9.68 15.20
CA GLY A 175 -14.39 9.65 16.22
C GLY A 175 -14.32 10.82 17.21
N ALA A 176 -13.10 11.27 17.54
CA ALA A 176 -12.88 12.46 18.36
C ALA A 176 -13.29 13.75 17.60
N LEU A 177 -12.91 13.87 16.33
CA LEU A 177 -13.33 14.97 15.46
C LEU A 177 -14.85 15.00 15.24
N LEU A 178 -15.48 13.84 14.97
CA LEU A 178 -16.94 13.71 14.86
C LEU A 178 -17.66 14.12 16.15
N LYS A 179 -17.09 13.81 17.32
CA LYS A 179 -17.66 14.24 18.60
C LYS A 179 -17.62 15.77 18.75
N SER A 180 -16.52 16.41 18.35
CA SER A 180 -16.40 17.87 18.36
C SER A 180 -17.44 18.52 17.44
N VAL A 181 -17.66 17.99 16.23
CA VAL A 181 -18.69 18.48 15.29
C VAL A 181 -20.12 18.33 15.84
N LEU A 182 -20.44 17.23 16.52
CA LEU A 182 -21.76 17.04 17.14
C LEU A 182 -22.03 18.00 18.32
N ASP A 183 -20.99 18.39 19.05
CA ASP A 183 -21.08 19.27 20.22
C ASP A 183 -21.25 20.78 19.85
N LEU A 184 -21.13 21.15 18.57
CA LEU A 184 -21.36 22.52 18.04
C LEU A 184 -22.82 23.00 18.20
N THR A 185 -23.76 22.11 18.54
CA THR A 185 -25.19 22.44 18.73
C THR A 185 -25.53 23.12 20.07
N ARG A 186 -24.55 23.35 20.96
CA ARG A 186 -24.78 23.91 22.31
C ARG A 186 -24.08 25.27 22.55
N GLY A 187 -24.85 26.35 22.46
CA GLY A 187 -24.87 27.53 23.36
C GLY A 187 -23.67 28.47 23.53
N GLU A 188 -22.41 27.99 23.53
CA GLU A 188 -21.21 28.83 23.74
C GLU A 188 -20.31 28.77 22.50
N LYS A 189 -20.45 29.76 21.61
CA LYS A 189 -19.99 29.62 20.21
C LYS A 189 -18.52 29.99 19.99
N ALA A 190 -18.06 31.17 20.43
CA ALA A 190 -16.74 31.68 19.99
C ALA A 190 -15.53 30.98 20.64
N GLY A 191 -15.45 30.95 21.97
CA GLY A 191 -14.28 30.38 22.68
C GLY A 191 -14.14 28.87 22.50
N ARG A 192 -15.26 28.16 22.29
CA ARG A 192 -15.25 26.73 21.96
C ARG A 192 -14.79 26.48 20.53
N ASN A 193 -15.30 27.26 19.56
CA ASN A 193 -14.85 27.16 18.17
C ASN A 193 -13.35 27.46 18.04
N ALA A 194 -12.83 28.46 18.75
CA ALA A 194 -11.39 28.75 18.74
C ALA A 194 -10.55 27.60 19.30
N ARG A 195 -10.97 27.01 20.42
CA ARG A 195 -10.28 25.83 20.99
C ARG A 195 -10.32 24.63 20.06
N ASP A 196 -11.49 24.33 19.51
CA ASP A 196 -11.72 23.15 18.70
C ASP A 196 -11.05 23.31 17.31
N GLY A 197 -11.04 24.52 16.76
CA GLY A 197 -10.24 24.88 15.57
C GLY A 197 -8.75 24.66 15.82
N TYR A 198 -8.18 25.30 16.84
CA TYR A 198 -6.76 25.12 17.19
C TYR A 198 -6.37 23.65 17.41
N ALA A 199 -7.20 22.86 18.10
CA ALA A 199 -6.93 21.44 18.30
C ALA A 199 -6.97 20.65 16.98
N THR A 200 -7.83 21.06 16.05
CA THR A 200 -7.95 20.45 14.71
C THR A 200 -6.72 20.76 13.87
N GLU A 201 -6.27 22.02 13.81
CA GLU A 201 -5.05 22.39 13.06
C GLU A 201 -3.83 21.54 13.48
N HIS A 202 -3.63 21.37 14.80
CA HIS A 202 -2.50 20.57 15.31
C HIS A 202 -2.63 19.08 14.99
N LEU A 203 -3.85 18.57 14.86
CA LEU A 203 -4.09 17.22 14.41
C LEU A 203 -3.77 17.08 12.91
N GLU A 204 -4.14 18.06 12.09
CA GLU A 204 -3.84 18.07 10.65
C GLU A 204 -2.33 18.15 10.41
N ILE A 205 -1.63 19.03 11.14
CA ILE A 205 -0.17 19.09 11.13
C ILE A 205 0.44 17.72 11.46
N ALA A 206 -0.02 17.06 12.52
CA ALA A 206 0.51 15.75 12.92
C ALA A 206 0.24 14.67 11.87
N SER A 207 -0.96 14.66 11.28
CA SER A 207 -1.36 13.72 10.21
C SER A 207 -0.51 13.91 8.96
N TYR A 208 -0.30 15.15 8.51
CA TYR A 208 0.54 15.43 7.35
C TYR A 208 2.02 15.16 7.60
N GLN A 209 2.54 15.39 8.81
CA GLN A 209 3.91 14.98 9.17
C GLN A 209 4.09 13.46 9.10
N LEU A 210 3.09 12.68 9.53
CA LEU A 210 3.13 11.23 9.42
C LEU A 210 3.09 10.79 7.95
N LEU A 211 2.17 11.34 7.16
CA LEU A 211 2.03 11.03 5.75
C LEU A 211 3.32 11.35 4.97
N GLU A 212 3.92 12.53 5.20
CA GLU A 212 5.19 12.92 4.59
C GLU A 212 6.28 11.85 4.81
N ARG A 213 6.43 11.36 6.04
CA ARG A 213 7.44 10.36 6.40
C ARG A 213 7.18 8.99 5.79
N ILE A 214 5.92 8.59 5.69
CA ILE A 214 5.54 7.30 5.10
C ILE A 214 5.76 7.36 3.59
N ALA A 215 5.36 8.44 2.95
CA ALA A 215 5.58 8.69 1.52
C ALA A 215 7.07 8.66 1.16
N GLN A 216 7.93 9.33 1.94
CA GLN A 216 9.39 9.27 1.77
C GLN A 216 9.95 7.86 1.88
N ARG A 217 9.48 7.07 2.86
CA ARG A 217 9.92 5.67 3.01
C ARG A 217 9.45 4.78 1.86
N ALA A 218 8.27 5.06 1.33
CA ALA A 218 7.70 4.36 0.18
C ALA A 218 8.33 4.79 -1.16
N GLY A 219 9.12 5.87 -1.17
CA GLY A 219 9.72 6.44 -2.38
C GLY A 219 8.75 7.28 -3.22
N ASP A 220 7.63 7.71 -2.64
CA ASP A 220 6.63 8.56 -3.29
C ASP A 220 6.86 10.04 -2.93
N GLU A 221 7.76 10.69 -3.67
CA GLU A 221 8.12 12.09 -3.42
C GLU A 221 6.98 13.07 -3.71
N GLU A 222 6.11 12.73 -4.68
CA GLU A 222 4.96 13.57 -5.02
C GLU A 222 3.93 13.63 -3.87
N THR A 223 3.67 12.48 -3.22
CA THR A 223 2.82 12.48 -2.01
C THR A 223 3.52 13.18 -0.84
N ALA A 224 4.84 13.03 -0.71
CA ALA A 224 5.60 13.71 0.34
C ALA A 224 5.53 15.24 0.20
N GLU A 225 5.63 15.77 -1.02
CA GLU A 225 5.50 17.21 -1.26
C GLU A 225 4.06 17.70 -1.07
N ALA A 226 3.06 16.94 -1.53
CA ALA A 226 1.66 17.28 -1.27
C ALA A 226 1.34 17.39 0.24
N ALA A 227 1.85 16.44 1.05
CA ALA A 227 1.70 16.49 2.50
C ALA A 227 2.46 17.68 3.12
N ARG A 228 3.64 18.02 2.58
CA ARG A 228 4.44 19.17 3.02
C ARG A 228 3.75 20.49 2.71
N GLU A 229 3.14 20.63 1.54
CA GLU A 229 2.36 21.80 1.15
C GLU A 229 1.18 22.01 2.09
N ASN A 230 0.30 21.01 2.25
CA ASN A 230 -0.87 21.14 3.11
C ASN A 230 -0.46 21.47 4.55
N ARG A 231 0.54 20.77 5.10
CA ARG A 231 1.07 21.06 6.44
C ARG A 231 1.53 22.51 6.64
N ARG A 232 2.11 23.15 5.62
CA ARG A 232 2.57 24.55 5.73
C ARG A 232 1.38 25.49 5.88
N ASP A 233 0.27 25.20 5.21
CA ASP A 233 -0.97 25.96 5.32
C ASP A 233 -1.52 25.80 6.76
N GLU A 234 -1.57 24.57 7.30
CA GLU A 234 -2.07 24.34 8.68
C GLU A 234 -1.16 24.95 9.75
N GLU A 235 0.16 24.93 9.55
CA GLU A 235 1.11 25.61 10.42
C GLU A 235 0.97 27.14 10.40
N ALA A 236 0.40 27.70 9.32
CA ALA A 236 0.06 29.11 9.24
C ALA A 236 -1.26 29.40 9.95
N MET A 237 -2.28 28.55 9.78
CA MET A 237 -3.58 28.68 10.43
C MET A 237 -3.51 28.49 11.96
N ALA A 238 -2.62 27.62 12.45
CA ALA A 238 -2.47 27.33 13.88
C ALA A 238 -1.81 28.45 14.72
N LYS A 239 -1.34 29.55 14.12
CA LYS A 239 -0.58 30.63 14.79
C LYS A 239 -1.46 31.77 15.28
#